data_AF-A0A8J6EYP5-F1
#
_entry.id   AF-A0A8J6EYP5-F1
#
_cell.length_a   1.000
_cell.length_b   1.000
_cell.length_c   1.000
_cell.angle_alpha   90.00
_cell.angle_beta   90.00
_cell.angle_gamma   90.00
#
_symmetry.space_group_name_H-M   'P 1'
#
loop_
_entity.id
_entity.type
_entity.pdbx_description
1 polymer ?
#
loop_
_entity_poly.entity_id
_entity_poly.type
_entity_poly.pdbx_seq_one_letter_code
_entity_poly.pdbx_strand_id
1 'polypeptide(L)'
;MYCDNCEAQPSPKMWCLGVPILCALLLPVVEGHSLFTCEPIMVPRCMGMSYNMTFFPNLLEHYDQAIAATKMEKEQSTHIPGEKIQKDYGFWCPRHLKTFQVTGYKFLGVNHCAPPCPNMYFKKEDLDFAKNFIGIISIICLCATLFTFLTFLIDVKRFRYPERPIIFYSVCYSIVSLIYFIGFAMGNSVSCNEAHEDYADEDTVVLGSQNKACTIVFMLLYFCTMAGTIWWVMLTITWYLAAGQKWSCEAIEQKSVWFHTVAWGIPGILTIVLLAMNKVEGDNISGVCFVGLYDQKASMYFVLLPLCFSVFIGLSLLLAGIISLNNVRQVIQHDERNQEKLKKFMIRIGVFSGTYLVPLGILLCCSIYELFSRSSWEM
;
A
#
# COMPACT_ATOMS: atom_id res chain seq x y z
N MET A 1 14.08 2.76 -24.95
CA MET A 1 15.22 1.83 -24.97
C MET A 1 14.94 0.92 -26.18
N TYR A 2 15.91 0.74 -27.09
CA TYR A 2 15.63 0.13 -28.41
C TYR A 2 15.61 -1.41 -28.38
N CYS A 3 16.23 -2.00 -27.35
CA CYS A 3 16.25 -3.42 -27.06
C CYS A 3 15.95 -3.51 -25.56
N ASP A 4 14.84 -4.14 -25.19
CA ASP A 4 14.34 -4.18 -23.81
C ASP A 4 14.57 -5.57 -23.24
N ASN A 5 15.01 -5.67 -21.98
CA ASN A 5 15.36 -6.95 -21.38
C ASN A 5 14.14 -7.88 -21.24
N CYS A 6 14.21 -9.07 -21.84
CA CYS A 6 13.16 -10.08 -21.71
C CYS A 6 13.28 -10.95 -20.44
N GLU A 7 14.42 -10.92 -19.73
CA GLU A 7 14.69 -11.77 -18.56
C GLU A 7 14.04 -11.29 -17.24
N ALA A 8 13.22 -10.23 -17.26
CA ALA A 8 12.47 -9.75 -16.09
C ALA A 8 11.24 -10.63 -15.75
N GLN A 9 11.34 -11.96 -15.86
CA GLN A 9 10.37 -12.89 -15.27
C GLN A 9 11.01 -13.72 -14.16
N PRO A 10 10.48 -13.67 -12.93
CA PRO A 10 10.84 -14.65 -11.93
C PRO A 10 10.02 -15.94 -12.14
N SER A 11 10.71 -17.07 -12.25
CA SER A 11 10.23 -18.28 -11.58
C SER A 11 11.43 -18.95 -10.90
N PRO A 12 11.28 -19.36 -9.63
CA PRO A 12 10.70 -20.66 -9.39
C PRO A 12 9.68 -20.71 -8.24
N LYS A 13 8.81 -21.71 -8.33
CA LYS A 13 7.87 -22.20 -7.32
C LYS A 13 8.53 -22.37 -5.95
N MET A 14 7.95 -21.81 -4.88
CA MET A 14 8.00 -22.42 -3.54
C MET A 14 6.83 -21.97 -2.65
N TRP A 15 5.88 -22.88 -2.49
CA TRP A 15 4.94 -23.07 -1.40
C TRP A 15 5.21 -22.23 -0.14
N CYS A 16 4.42 -21.18 0.08
CA CYS A 16 4.11 -20.73 1.43
C CYS A 16 3.01 -21.63 1.99
N LEU A 17 3.43 -22.63 2.77
CA LEU A 17 2.56 -23.34 3.70
C LEU A 17 1.95 -22.33 4.67
N GLY A 18 0.63 -22.18 4.64
CA GLY A 18 -0.12 -21.48 5.67
C GLY A 18 -1.16 -20.49 5.14
N VAL A 19 -2.39 -20.98 5.03
CA VAL A 19 -3.67 -20.26 4.84
C VAL A 19 -4.14 -20.04 3.38
N PRO A 20 -4.69 -21.09 2.72
CA PRO A 20 -5.32 -20.96 1.42
C PRO A 20 -6.82 -21.31 1.50
N ILE A 21 -7.68 -20.38 1.89
CA ILE A 21 -9.14 -20.50 1.58
C ILE A 21 -9.72 -19.13 1.22
N LEU A 22 -9.38 -18.07 1.95
CA LEU A 22 -9.95 -16.74 1.67
C LEU A 22 -9.26 -16.01 0.50
N CYS A 23 -7.95 -16.21 0.32
CA CYS A 23 -7.18 -15.62 -0.79
C CYS A 23 -7.53 -16.23 -2.16
N ALA A 24 -7.98 -17.49 -2.18
CA ALA A 24 -8.34 -18.21 -3.41
C ALA A 24 -9.74 -17.89 -3.95
N LEU A 25 -10.62 -17.30 -3.13
CA LEU A 25 -12.02 -17.03 -3.49
C LEU A 25 -12.27 -15.59 -3.97
N LEU A 26 -11.36 -14.65 -3.73
CA LEU A 26 -11.56 -13.22 -3.99
C LEU A 26 -10.53 -12.58 -4.94
N LEU A 27 -9.45 -13.29 -5.26
CA LEU A 27 -8.52 -12.85 -6.29
C LEU A 27 -8.72 -13.78 -7.50
N PRO A 28 -9.10 -13.28 -8.69
CA PRO A 28 -8.58 -13.95 -9.86
C PRO A 28 -7.06 -13.93 -9.67
N VAL A 29 -6.43 -15.10 -9.64
CA VAL A 29 -5.00 -15.19 -9.87
C VAL A 29 -4.82 -14.53 -11.24
N VAL A 30 -4.42 -13.26 -11.26
CA VAL A 30 -3.95 -12.63 -12.48
C VAL A 30 -2.60 -13.29 -12.72
N GLU A 31 -2.64 -14.45 -13.36
CA GLU A 31 -1.49 -14.92 -14.12
C GLU A 31 -1.24 -13.83 -15.16
N GLY A 32 -0.25 -12.99 -14.90
CA GLY A 32 0.34 -12.14 -15.92
C GLY A 32 1.00 -13.04 -16.97
N HIS A 33 0.19 -13.63 -17.85
CA HIS A 33 0.68 -14.24 -19.08
C HIS A 33 1.13 -13.09 -19.97
N SER A 34 2.43 -12.81 -19.93
CA SER A 34 3.09 -11.96 -20.90
C SER A 34 2.92 -12.62 -22.28
N LEU A 35 2.06 -12.04 -23.11
CA LEU A 35 1.85 -12.46 -24.50
C LEU A 35 2.98 -11.94 -25.41
N PHE A 36 4.19 -11.78 -24.88
CA PHE A 36 5.35 -11.30 -25.60
C PHE A 36 6.30 -12.47 -25.84
N THR A 37 6.64 -12.69 -27.11
CA THR A 37 7.61 -13.72 -27.49
C THR A 37 9.00 -13.11 -27.36
N CYS A 38 9.83 -13.64 -26.45
CA CYS A 38 11.22 -13.24 -26.37
C CYS A 38 11.95 -13.71 -27.63
N GLU A 39 12.69 -12.82 -28.26
CA GLU A 39 13.54 -13.12 -29.41
C GLU A 39 14.99 -12.72 -29.13
N PRO A 40 15.97 -13.44 -29.72
CA PRO A 40 17.38 -13.12 -29.54
C PRO A 40 17.70 -11.75 -30.14
N ILE A 41 18.60 -11.02 -29.48
CA ILE A 41 19.05 -9.71 -29.96
C ILE A 41 19.90 -9.88 -31.22
N MET A 42 19.39 -9.33 -32.32
CA MET A 42 20.01 -9.26 -33.64
C MET A 42 20.49 -7.84 -33.97
N VAL A 43 20.04 -6.82 -33.23
CA VAL A 43 20.47 -5.41 -33.42
C VAL A 43 21.96 -5.27 -33.04
N PRO A 44 22.86 -4.91 -33.97
CA PRO A 44 24.31 -4.88 -33.71
C PRO A 44 24.74 -3.97 -32.57
N ARG A 45 23.95 -2.92 -32.30
CA ARG A 45 24.21 -1.94 -31.24
C ARG A 45 23.75 -2.39 -29.85
N CYS A 46 22.93 -3.43 -29.80
CA CYS A 46 22.48 -4.09 -28.59
C CYS A 46 23.28 -5.37 -28.30
N MET A 47 24.23 -5.74 -29.17
CA MET A 47 25.15 -6.85 -28.90
C MET A 47 26.12 -6.49 -27.77
N GLY A 48 26.20 -7.34 -26.74
CA GLY A 48 27.10 -7.16 -25.59
C GLY A 48 26.45 -6.54 -24.35
N MET A 49 25.11 -6.46 -24.30
CA MET A 49 24.37 -6.18 -23.06
C MET A 49 24.43 -7.36 -22.08
N SER A 50 24.03 -7.14 -20.83
CA SER A 50 23.98 -8.18 -19.79
C SER A 50 22.98 -9.30 -20.06
N TYR A 51 22.06 -9.08 -21.01
CA TYR A 51 21.02 -10.03 -21.45
C TYR A 51 21.12 -10.24 -22.97
N ASN A 52 20.63 -11.39 -23.45
CA ASN A 52 20.69 -11.80 -24.86
C ASN A 52 19.31 -11.90 -25.54
N MET A 53 18.22 -11.64 -24.82
CA MET A 53 16.83 -11.73 -25.30
C MET A 53 16.10 -10.39 -25.16
N THR A 54 15.30 -10.02 -26.16
CA THR A 54 14.48 -8.81 -26.17
C THR A 54 13.03 -9.14 -26.51
N PHE A 55 12.09 -8.27 -26.13
CA PHE A 55 10.69 -8.37 -26.55
C PHE A 55 10.28 -7.19 -27.45
N PHE A 56 9.26 -7.42 -28.27
CA PHE A 56 8.62 -6.41 -29.11
C PHE A 56 7.09 -6.46 -28.94
N PRO A 57 6.37 -5.33 -29.05
CA PRO A 57 6.90 -4.00 -29.31
C PRO A 57 7.73 -3.45 -28.14
N ASN A 58 8.83 -2.77 -28.46
CA ASN A 58 9.69 -2.15 -27.43
C ASN A 58 9.03 -0.90 -26.84
N LEU A 59 9.61 -0.33 -25.79
CA LEU A 59 9.10 0.85 -25.07
C LEU A 59 8.99 2.13 -25.94
N LEU A 60 9.56 2.10 -27.14
CA LEU A 60 9.49 3.16 -28.15
C LEU A 60 8.48 2.83 -29.26
N GLU A 61 7.60 1.86 -29.01
CA GLU A 61 6.57 1.35 -29.93
C GLU A 61 7.12 0.88 -31.28
N HIS A 62 8.39 0.44 -31.33
CA HIS A 62 8.87 -0.28 -32.50
C HIS A 62 8.32 -1.69 -32.45
N TYR A 63 7.84 -2.19 -33.59
CA TYR A 63 7.21 -3.51 -33.68
C TYR A 63 8.21 -4.63 -33.97
N ASP A 64 9.43 -4.30 -34.41
CA ASP A 64 10.49 -5.26 -34.67
C ASP A 64 11.90 -4.64 -34.47
N GLN A 65 12.90 -5.51 -34.43
CA GLN A 65 14.31 -5.14 -34.32
C GLN A 65 14.83 -4.34 -35.52
N ALA A 66 14.23 -4.48 -36.70
CA ALA A 66 14.67 -3.79 -37.92
C ALA A 66 14.31 -2.29 -37.89
N ILE A 67 13.08 -1.96 -37.47
CA ILE A 67 12.60 -0.60 -37.25
C ILE A 67 13.39 0.07 -36.13
N ALA A 68 13.65 -0.67 -35.05
CA ALA A 68 14.48 -0.21 -33.95
C ALA A 68 15.91 0.14 -34.44
N ALA A 69 16.56 -0.77 -35.17
CA ALA A 69 17.89 -0.55 -35.73
C ALA A 69 17.95 0.66 -36.69
N THR A 70 16.98 0.81 -37.58
CA THR A 70 16.93 1.91 -38.56
C THR A 70 16.79 3.27 -37.89
N LYS A 71 16.00 3.36 -36.82
CA LYS A 71 15.86 4.59 -36.04
C LYS A 71 17.13 4.91 -35.23
N MET A 72 17.82 3.90 -34.71
CA MET A 72 19.13 4.07 -34.05
C MET A 72 20.22 4.58 -35.00
N GLU A 73 20.17 4.19 -36.29
CA GLU A 73 21.12 4.69 -37.31
C GLU A 73 20.85 6.15 -37.70
N LYS A 74 19.58 6.57 -37.76
CA LYS A 74 19.22 7.96 -38.09
C LYS A 74 19.68 8.98 -37.04
N GLU A 75 19.73 8.58 -35.76
CA GLU A 75 20.22 9.45 -34.67
C GLU A 75 21.76 9.65 -34.69
N GLN A 76 22.49 8.93 -35.54
CA GLN A 76 23.95 8.88 -35.53
C GLN A 76 24.65 9.87 -36.50
N SER A 77 23.93 10.82 -37.09
CA SER A 77 24.54 11.79 -38.01
C SER A 77 25.45 12.84 -37.36
N THR A 78 25.78 12.73 -36.07
CA THR A 78 26.75 13.61 -35.36
C THR A 78 27.63 12.88 -34.33
N HIS A 79 28.66 12.11 -34.74
CA HIS A 79 30.02 12.11 -34.13
C HIS A 79 30.97 11.01 -34.67
N ILE A 80 32.27 11.34 -34.67
CA ILE A 80 33.47 10.63 -35.20
C ILE A 80 33.86 9.39 -34.34
N PRO A 81 34.43 8.30 -34.93
CA PRO A 81 34.65 7.03 -34.22
C PRO A 81 36.06 6.89 -33.64
N GLY A 82 36.19 6.35 -32.42
CA GLY A 82 37.48 5.85 -31.93
C GLY A 82 37.69 5.76 -30.43
N GLU A 83 36.84 5.03 -29.68
CA GLU A 83 37.24 4.30 -28.46
C GLU A 83 36.08 3.41 -27.98
N LYS A 84 36.25 2.08 -27.98
CA LYS A 84 35.29 1.15 -27.38
C LYS A 84 35.58 1.04 -25.88
N ILE A 85 35.23 2.07 -25.13
CA ILE A 85 34.98 1.92 -23.70
C ILE A 85 33.59 1.31 -23.59
N GLN A 86 33.49 0.07 -23.11
CA GLN A 86 32.20 -0.53 -22.72
C GLN A 86 31.71 0.23 -21.49
N LYS A 87 31.09 1.39 -21.73
CA LYS A 87 30.33 2.10 -20.72
C LYS A 87 29.05 1.31 -20.53
N ASP A 88 28.90 0.74 -19.34
CA ASP A 88 27.60 0.24 -18.89
C ASP A 88 26.70 1.48 -18.74
N TYR A 89 26.01 1.83 -19.82
CA TYR A 89 25.01 2.89 -19.79
C TYR A 89 23.80 2.30 -19.06
N GLY A 90 23.89 2.22 -17.74
CA GLY A 90 22.73 1.97 -16.89
C GLY A 90 21.58 2.94 -17.23
N PHE A 91 20.40 2.68 -16.69
CA PHE A 91 19.23 3.53 -16.93
C PHE A 91 19.60 5.02 -16.80
N TRP A 92 19.27 5.83 -17.81
CA TRP A 92 19.47 7.28 -17.81
C TRP A 92 18.11 7.95 -17.86
N CYS A 93 17.85 8.86 -16.93
CA CYS A 93 16.55 9.50 -16.84
C CYS A 93 16.25 10.32 -18.11
N PRO A 94 15.20 9.97 -18.87
CA PRO A 94 14.76 10.75 -20.03
C PRO A 94 14.49 12.20 -19.66
N ARG A 95 14.71 13.13 -20.59
CA ARG A 95 14.59 14.58 -20.32
C ARG A 95 13.22 14.97 -19.77
N HIS A 96 12.15 14.35 -20.27
CA HIS A 96 10.77 14.62 -19.85
C HIS A 96 10.42 14.07 -18.44
N LEU A 97 11.20 13.13 -17.90
CA LEU A 97 11.00 12.57 -16.55
C LEU A 97 11.92 13.20 -15.49
N LYS A 98 12.78 14.16 -15.88
CA LYS A 98 13.74 14.77 -14.94
C LYS A 98 13.04 15.69 -13.95
N THR A 99 13.31 15.49 -12.67
CA THR A 99 12.78 16.32 -11.59
C THR A 99 13.88 17.16 -10.93
N PHE A 100 13.83 18.47 -11.14
CA PHE A 100 14.83 19.40 -10.59
C PHE A 100 14.48 19.92 -9.20
N GLN A 101 13.20 19.90 -8.82
CA GLN A 101 12.70 20.47 -7.56
C GLN A 101 12.62 19.46 -6.41
N VAL A 102 12.74 18.16 -6.69
CA VAL A 102 12.48 17.10 -5.72
C VAL A 102 13.76 16.32 -5.44
N THR A 103 14.42 16.63 -4.33
CA THR A 103 15.65 15.96 -3.89
C THR A 103 15.35 14.73 -3.05
N GLY A 104 16.14 13.65 -3.21
CA GLY A 104 16.05 12.46 -2.35
C GLY A 104 15.08 11.37 -2.84
N TYR A 105 14.57 11.50 -4.07
CA TYR A 105 13.84 10.47 -4.78
C TYR A 105 14.71 9.83 -5.86
N LYS A 106 14.56 8.52 -5.99
CA LYS A 106 15.23 7.71 -7.01
C LYS A 106 14.19 6.89 -7.74
N PHE A 107 14.33 6.80 -9.05
CA PHE A 107 13.55 5.89 -9.88
C PHE A 107 14.50 5.01 -10.67
N LEU A 108 14.36 3.68 -10.55
CA LEU A 108 15.26 2.69 -11.15
C LEU A 108 16.75 2.99 -10.87
N GLY A 109 17.06 3.33 -9.61
CA GLY A 109 18.41 3.66 -9.17
C GLY A 109 18.92 5.06 -9.56
N VAL A 110 18.21 5.82 -10.39
CA VAL A 110 18.63 7.14 -10.89
C VAL A 110 18.02 8.27 -10.07
N ASN A 111 18.87 9.21 -9.63
CA ASN A 111 18.44 10.42 -8.91
C ASN A 111 17.74 11.41 -9.85
N HIS A 112 16.86 12.25 -9.31
CA HIS A 112 16.19 13.32 -10.07
C HIS A 112 15.37 12.81 -11.25
N CYS A 113 14.75 11.64 -11.07
CA CYS A 113 13.91 11.00 -12.07
C CYS A 113 12.56 10.63 -11.45
N ALA A 114 11.47 10.99 -12.14
CA ALA A 114 10.12 10.61 -11.76
C ALA A 114 9.63 9.42 -12.60
N PRO A 115 8.79 8.55 -12.03
CA PRO A 115 7.99 7.61 -12.81
C PRO A 115 7.00 8.37 -13.73
N PRO A 116 6.77 7.89 -14.96
CA PRO A 116 5.68 8.41 -15.78
C PRO A 116 4.32 8.10 -15.15
N CYS A 117 3.35 8.98 -15.37
CA CYS A 117 1.98 8.81 -14.88
C CYS A 117 1.25 7.67 -15.61
N PRO A 118 1.34 7.50 -16.94
CA PRO A 118 0.99 6.23 -17.57
C PRO A 118 1.82 5.12 -16.94
N ASN A 119 1.15 4.10 -16.36
CA ASN A 119 1.86 3.04 -15.68
C ASN A 119 2.66 2.21 -16.70
N MET A 120 3.94 1.97 -16.43
CA MET A 120 4.83 1.23 -17.34
C MET A 120 4.68 -0.28 -17.24
N TYR A 121 4.14 -0.79 -16.14
CA TYR A 121 4.11 -2.22 -15.83
C TYR A 121 2.77 -2.86 -16.17
N PHE A 122 1.69 -2.08 -16.21
CA PHE A 122 0.33 -2.58 -16.39
C PHE A 122 -0.32 -2.05 -17.65
N LYS A 123 -1.13 -2.90 -18.32
CA LYS A 123 -1.94 -2.47 -19.46
C LYS A 123 -3.09 -1.60 -18.97
N LYS A 124 -3.62 -0.75 -19.87
CA LYS A 124 -4.78 0.10 -19.58
C LYS A 124 -5.98 -0.70 -19.09
N GLU A 125 -6.23 -1.87 -19.69
CA GLU A 125 -7.31 -2.78 -19.29
C GLU A 125 -7.18 -3.26 -17.83
N ASP A 126 -5.96 -3.62 -17.41
CA ASP A 126 -5.68 -4.06 -16.03
C ASP A 126 -5.84 -2.91 -15.03
N LEU A 127 -5.40 -1.70 -15.42
CA LEU A 127 -5.56 -0.49 -14.61
C LEU A 127 -7.03 -0.11 -14.47
N ASP A 128 -7.81 -0.18 -15.53
CA ASP A 128 -9.24 0.11 -15.51
C ASP A 128 -9.98 -0.92 -14.64
N PHE A 129 -9.61 -2.20 -14.72
CA PHE A 129 -10.13 -3.22 -13.81
C PHE A 129 -9.82 -2.88 -12.34
N ALA A 130 -8.55 -2.59 -12.02
CA ALA A 130 -8.12 -2.27 -10.66
C ALA A 130 -8.84 -1.03 -10.11
N LYS A 131 -8.93 0.05 -10.91
CA LYS A 131 -9.63 1.29 -10.55
C LYS A 131 -11.11 1.05 -10.28
N ASN A 132 -11.81 0.35 -11.17
CA ASN A 132 -13.21 0.02 -10.99
C ASN A 132 -13.44 -0.86 -9.76
N PHE A 133 -12.58 -1.85 -9.53
CA PHE A 133 -12.65 -2.71 -8.36
C PHE A 133 -12.48 -1.91 -7.05
N ILE A 134 -11.43 -1.07 -6.95
CA ILE A 134 -11.20 -0.20 -5.80
C ILE A 134 -12.39 0.74 -5.59
N GLY A 135 -12.92 1.35 -6.65
CA GLY A 135 -14.09 2.22 -6.61
C GLY A 135 -15.32 1.53 -6.04
N ILE A 136 -15.69 0.35 -6.56
CA ILE A 136 -16.86 -0.40 -6.09
C ILE A 136 -16.71 -0.81 -4.62
N ILE A 137 -15.56 -1.36 -4.24
CA ILE A 137 -15.30 -1.78 -2.86
C ILE A 137 -15.34 -0.58 -1.92
N SER A 138 -14.78 0.57 -2.32
CA SER A 138 -14.80 1.79 -1.51
C SER A 138 -16.22 2.27 -1.20
N ILE A 139 -17.16 2.18 -2.16
CA ILE A 139 -18.56 2.55 -1.95
C ILE A 139 -19.23 1.61 -0.95
N ILE A 140 -19.02 0.29 -1.09
CA ILE A 140 -19.57 -0.71 -0.17
C ILE A 140 -19.07 -0.45 1.25
N CYS A 141 -17.75 -0.24 1.40
CA CYS A 141 -17.12 0.07 2.68
C CYS A 141 -17.62 1.40 3.27
N LEU A 142 -17.78 2.44 2.45
CA LEU A 142 -18.30 3.73 2.87
C LEU A 142 -19.73 3.60 3.41
N CYS A 143 -20.62 2.92 2.69
CA CYS A 143 -22.00 2.68 3.13
C CYS A 143 -22.05 1.91 4.47
N ALA A 144 -21.26 0.83 4.60
CA ALA A 144 -21.24 0.01 5.81
C ALA A 144 -20.70 0.76 7.04
N THR A 145 -19.60 1.51 6.87
CA THR A 145 -18.96 2.28 7.95
C THR A 145 -19.77 3.51 8.32
N LEU A 146 -20.40 4.19 7.34
CA LEU A 146 -21.29 5.31 7.59
C LEU A 146 -22.54 4.88 8.35
N PHE A 147 -23.15 3.73 8.00
CA PHE A 147 -24.28 3.17 8.76
C PHE A 147 -23.92 2.94 10.23
N THR A 148 -22.74 2.38 10.49
CA THR A 148 -22.23 2.14 11.84
C THR A 148 -22.04 3.45 12.61
N PHE A 149 -21.45 4.46 11.97
CA PHE A 149 -21.25 5.78 12.57
C PHE A 149 -22.56 6.52 12.85
N LEU A 150 -23.49 6.54 11.90
CA LEU A 150 -24.82 7.15 12.07
C LEU A 150 -25.62 6.47 13.18
N THR A 151 -25.54 5.14 13.28
CA THR A 151 -26.17 4.40 14.39
C THR A 151 -25.62 4.83 15.75
N PHE A 152 -24.33 5.11 15.85
CA PHE A 152 -23.73 5.66 17.07
C PHE A 152 -24.21 7.07 17.36
N LEU A 153 -24.36 7.95 16.36
CA LEU A 153 -24.85 9.31 16.58
C LEU A 153 -26.29 9.35 17.08
N ILE A 154 -27.13 8.40 16.66
CA ILE A 154 -28.51 8.27 17.14
C ILE A 154 -28.55 7.86 18.63
N ASP A 155 -27.68 6.95 19.05
CA ASP A 155 -27.58 6.52 20.45
C ASP A 155 -26.12 6.39 20.92
N VAL A 156 -25.57 7.53 21.34
CA VAL A 156 -24.19 7.62 21.83
C VAL A 156 -23.96 6.87 23.14
N LYS A 157 -25.03 6.58 23.90
CA LYS A 157 -24.94 5.87 25.19
C LYS A 157 -24.89 4.36 25.01
N ARG A 158 -25.25 3.85 23.82
CA ARG A 158 -25.24 2.44 23.47
C ARG A 158 -23.84 1.82 23.49
N PHE A 159 -22.83 2.56 23.03
CA PHE A 159 -21.46 2.06 22.85
C PHE A 159 -20.53 2.60 23.93
N ARG A 160 -20.50 1.92 25.09
CA ARG A 160 -19.53 2.21 26.15
C ARG A 160 -18.23 1.44 25.94
N TYR A 161 -17.18 1.82 26.68
CA TYR A 161 -16.00 0.97 26.79
C TYR A 161 -16.43 -0.41 27.33
N PRO A 162 -15.88 -1.52 26.80
CA PRO A 162 -14.75 -1.64 25.87
C PRO A 162 -15.09 -1.61 24.37
N GLU A 163 -16.34 -1.45 23.94
CA GLU A 163 -16.74 -1.48 22.52
C GLU A 163 -16.49 -0.16 21.77
N ARG A 164 -16.40 0.96 22.50
CA ARG A 164 -16.26 2.31 21.94
C ARG A 164 -15.14 2.49 20.88
N PRO A 165 -13.95 1.84 20.98
CA PRO A 165 -12.92 1.89 19.94
C PRO A 165 -13.40 1.50 18.53
N ILE A 166 -14.41 0.62 18.41
CA ILE A 166 -14.97 0.17 17.12
C ILE A 166 -15.54 1.37 16.34
N ILE A 167 -16.09 2.37 17.05
CA ILE A 167 -16.67 3.56 16.41
C ILE A 167 -15.57 4.43 15.79
N PHE A 168 -14.49 4.69 16.52
CA PHE A 168 -13.38 5.49 16.00
C PHE A 168 -12.66 4.79 14.85
N TYR A 169 -12.51 3.46 14.94
CA TYR A 169 -12.08 2.63 13.83
C TYR A 169 -12.99 2.81 12.60
N SER A 170 -14.31 2.71 12.78
CA SER A 170 -15.28 2.89 11.68
C SER A 170 -15.19 4.27 11.04
N VAL A 171 -14.97 5.34 11.83
CA VAL A 171 -14.80 6.70 11.31
C VAL A 171 -13.51 6.83 10.48
N CYS A 172 -12.41 6.23 10.93
CA CYS A 172 -11.16 6.24 10.17
C CYS A 172 -11.35 5.57 8.81
N TYR A 173 -11.94 4.37 8.78
CA TYR A 173 -12.15 3.65 7.52
C TYR A 173 -13.27 4.22 6.64
N SER A 174 -14.22 4.99 7.19
CA SER A 174 -15.15 5.76 6.36
C SER A 174 -14.44 6.87 5.60
N ILE A 175 -13.47 7.55 6.24
CA ILE A 175 -12.65 8.58 5.57
C ILE A 175 -11.72 7.95 4.53
N VAL A 176 -11.06 6.83 4.86
CA VAL A 176 -10.24 6.07 3.90
C VAL A 176 -11.07 5.67 2.67
N SER A 177 -12.26 5.12 2.88
CA SER A 177 -13.16 4.70 1.78
C SER A 177 -13.61 5.90 0.94
N LEU A 178 -13.92 7.03 1.57
CA LEU A 178 -14.28 8.26 0.87
C LEU A 178 -13.12 8.76 -0.02
N ILE A 179 -11.88 8.70 0.47
CA ILE A 179 -10.70 9.14 -0.30
C ILE A 179 -10.46 8.26 -1.52
N TYR A 180 -10.56 6.93 -1.36
CA TYR A 180 -10.45 6.02 -2.52
C TYR A 180 -11.60 6.20 -3.51
N PHE A 181 -12.81 6.51 -3.04
CA PHE A 181 -13.93 6.85 -3.92
C PHE A 181 -13.68 8.16 -4.69
N ILE A 182 -13.12 9.18 -4.03
CA ILE A 182 -12.73 10.44 -4.68
C ILE A 182 -11.62 10.18 -5.71
N GLY A 183 -10.60 9.38 -5.37
CA GLY A 183 -9.54 8.98 -6.30
C GLY A 183 -10.10 8.26 -7.53
N PHE A 184 -11.05 7.34 -7.33
CA PHE A 184 -11.79 6.71 -8.43
C PHE A 184 -12.53 7.73 -9.32
N ALA A 185 -13.26 8.68 -8.72
CA ALA A 185 -14.05 9.67 -9.45
C ALA A 185 -13.18 10.72 -10.19
N MET A 186 -12.02 11.06 -9.62
CA MET A 186 -11.09 12.05 -10.17
C MET A 186 -10.01 11.44 -11.10
N GLY A 187 -9.93 10.11 -11.17
CA GLY A 187 -8.89 9.41 -11.93
C GLY A 187 -7.48 9.76 -11.43
N ASN A 188 -6.57 10.04 -12.36
CA ASN A 188 -5.16 10.32 -12.04
C ASN A 188 -4.85 11.82 -11.83
N SER A 189 -5.87 12.69 -11.88
CA SER A 189 -5.67 14.15 -11.76
C SER A 189 -5.05 14.59 -10.43
N VAL A 190 -5.26 13.82 -9.36
CA VAL A 190 -4.67 14.09 -8.04
C VAL A 190 -3.27 13.52 -7.92
N SER A 191 -3.02 12.34 -8.50
CA SER A 191 -1.77 11.59 -8.35
C SER A 191 -0.71 11.90 -9.41
N CYS A 192 -1.08 12.65 -10.46
CA CYS A 192 -0.18 13.00 -11.56
C CYS A 192 -0.09 14.52 -11.79
N ASN A 193 1.08 14.95 -12.23
CA ASN A 193 1.32 16.30 -12.73
C ASN A 193 1.19 16.28 -14.25
N GLU A 194 0.46 17.26 -14.79
CA GLU A 194 0.38 17.49 -16.23
C GLU A 194 1.74 17.91 -16.79
N ALA A 195 2.03 17.43 -17.99
CA ALA A 195 3.24 17.78 -18.74
C ALA A 195 3.32 19.30 -19.00
N HIS A 196 4.43 19.93 -18.58
CA HIS A 196 4.65 21.37 -18.79
C HIS A 196 5.32 21.59 -20.17
N GLU A 197 4.71 22.42 -21.02
CA GLU A 197 5.09 22.68 -22.44
C GLU A 197 6.58 22.97 -22.71
N ASP A 198 7.34 23.44 -21.71
CA ASP A 198 8.74 23.83 -21.89
C ASP A 198 9.77 22.69 -21.70
N TYR A 199 9.42 21.59 -21.00
CA TYR A 199 10.41 20.57 -20.59
C TYR A 199 9.91 19.12 -20.49
N ALA A 200 8.61 18.87 -20.42
CA ALA A 200 8.04 17.53 -20.28
C ALA A 200 6.99 17.29 -21.38
N ASP A 201 7.19 16.25 -22.19
CA ASP A 201 6.22 15.77 -23.18
C ASP A 201 5.25 14.73 -22.58
N GLU A 202 5.51 14.27 -21.35
CA GLU A 202 4.73 13.22 -20.68
C GLU A 202 4.38 13.59 -19.24
N ASP A 203 3.18 13.17 -18.82
CA ASP A 203 2.70 13.32 -17.44
C ASP A 203 3.56 12.50 -16.49
N THR A 204 3.85 13.06 -15.32
CA THR A 204 4.67 12.39 -14.30
C THR A 204 3.87 12.17 -13.02
N VAL A 205 4.23 11.16 -12.24
CA VAL A 205 3.65 10.97 -10.92
C VAL A 205 4.06 12.11 -10.00
N VAL A 206 3.14 12.55 -9.13
CA VAL A 206 3.44 13.54 -8.10
C VAL A 206 4.48 12.97 -7.13
N LEU A 207 5.61 13.67 -6.99
CA LEU A 207 6.62 13.40 -5.98
C LEU A 207 6.78 14.61 -5.06
N GLY A 208 6.75 14.37 -3.76
CA GLY A 208 6.79 15.40 -2.73
C GLY A 208 5.46 16.10 -2.49
N SER A 209 5.50 17.05 -1.55
CA SER A 209 4.35 17.75 -0.95
C SER A 209 3.99 19.07 -1.65
N GLN A 210 4.54 19.32 -2.84
CA GLN A 210 4.30 20.57 -3.58
C GLN A 210 2.89 20.62 -4.17
N ASN A 211 2.38 19.49 -4.67
CA ASN A 211 1.01 19.39 -5.13
C ASN A 211 0.06 19.35 -3.93
N LYS A 212 -0.72 20.42 -3.75
CA LYS A 212 -1.62 20.60 -2.59
C LYS A 212 -2.71 19.53 -2.53
N ALA A 213 -3.29 19.16 -3.67
CA ALA A 213 -4.36 18.17 -3.72
C ALA A 213 -3.83 16.79 -3.29
N CYS A 214 -2.73 16.35 -3.88
CA CYS A 214 -2.05 15.10 -3.52
C CYS A 214 -1.63 15.08 -2.05
N THR A 215 -1.10 16.19 -1.55
CA THR A 215 -0.67 16.31 -0.14
C THR A 215 -1.84 16.19 0.82
N ILE A 216 -2.99 16.82 0.55
CA ILE A 216 -4.19 16.70 1.40
C ILE A 216 -4.71 15.25 1.37
N VAL A 217 -4.78 14.63 0.20
CA VAL A 217 -5.18 13.22 0.07
C VAL A 217 -4.26 12.31 0.86
N PHE A 218 -2.94 12.47 0.71
CA PHE A 218 -1.94 11.75 1.50
C PHE A 218 -2.13 11.94 3.00
N MET A 219 -2.24 13.18 3.47
CA MET A 219 -2.38 13.49 4.90
C MET A 219 -3.58 12.77 5.50
N LEU A 220 -4.74 12.87 4.86
CA LEU A 220 -5.96 12.25 5.37
C LEU A 220 -5.90 10.72 5.28
N LEU A 221 -5.42 10.18 4.16
CA LEU A 221 -5.37 8.74 3.93
C LEU A 221 -4.38 8.05 4.87
N TYR A 222 -3.16 8.58 4.99
CA TYR A 222 -2.13 8.03 5.86
C TYR A 222 -2.51 8.17 7.34
N PHE A 223 -2.97 9.36 7.76
CA PHE A 223 -3.42 9.58 9.14
C PHE A 223 -4.54 8.61 9.52
N CYS A 224 -5.60 8.49 8.70
CA CYS A 224 -6.74 7.65 9.02
C CYS A 224 -6.39 6.16 8.97
N THR A 225 -5.53 5.74 8.04
CA THR A 225 -5.04 4.34 7.98
C THR A 225 -4.29 3.97 9.25
N MET A 226 -3.30 4.80 9.65
CA MET A 226 -2.50 4.56 10.85
C MET A 226 -3.34 4.67 12.13
N ALA A 227 -4.24 5.65 12.20
CA ALA A 227 -5.17 5.78 13.33
C ALA A 227 -6.10 4.57 13.45
N GLY A 228 -6.62 4.06 12.33
CA GLY A 228 -7.43 2.83 12.29
C GLY A 228 -6.68 1.64 12.88
N THR A 229 -5.43 1.43 12.49
CA THR A 229 -4.58 0.37 13.07
C THR A 229 -4.38 0.55 14.57
N ILE A 230 -4.09 1.77 15.05
CA ILE A 230 -3.90 1.99 16.49
C ILE A 230 -5.21 1.85 17.27
N TRP A 231 -6.35 2.25 16.70
CA TRP A 231 -7.66 2.00 17.31
C TRP A 231 -7.98 0.50 17.43
N TRP A 232 -7.54 -0.32 16.48
CA TRP A 232 -7.60 -1.77 16.64
C TRP A 232 -6.71 -2.25 17.80
N VAL A 233 -5.49 -1.75 17.94
CA VAL A 233 -4.65 -2.06 19.11
C VAL A 233 -5.35 -1.64 20.41
N MET A 234 -5.95 -0.45 20.46
CA MET A 234 -6.73 0.00 21.63
C MET A 234 -7.91 -0.93 21.93
N LEU A 235 -8.60 -1.43 20.89
CA LEU A 235 -9.64 -2.45 21.07
C LEU A 235 -9.07 -3.71 21.73
N THR A 236 -7.92 -4.22 21.26
CA THR A 236 -7.28 -5.41 21.88
C THR A 236 -6.82 -5.15 23.32
N ILE A 237 -6.33 -3.95 23.65
CA ILE A 237 -5.96 -3.54 25.00
C ILE A 237 -7.20 -3.54 25.91
N THR A 238 -8.26 -2.85 25.51
CA THR A 238 -9.50 -2.78 26.30
C THR A 238 -10.15 -4.14 26.47
N TRP A 239 -10.08 -4.99 25.45
CA TRP A 239 -10.53 -6.38 25.52
C TRP A 239 -9.71 -7.21 26.51
N TYR A 240 -8.37 -7.11 26.48
CA TYR A 240 -7.50 -7.77 27.45
C TYR A 240 -7.72 -7.26 28.88
N LEU A 241 -7.89 -5.95 29.09
CA LEU A 241 -8.17 -5.39 30.41
C LEU A 241 -9.49 -5.91 30.99
N ALA A 242 -10.52 -6.04 30.14
CA ALA A 242 -11.78 -6.65 30.54
C ALA A 242 -11.63 -8.17 30.79
N ALA A 243 -10.88 -8.89 29.95
CA ALA A 243 -10.80 -10.36 29.95
C ALA A 243 -9.80 -10.93 30.93
N GLY A 244 -8.59 -10.39 30.85
CA GLY A 244 -7.43 -10.74 31.65
C GLY A 244 -7.55 -10.20 33.05
N GLN A 245 -7.64 -8.88 33.13
CA GLN A 245 -7.53 -8.14 34.39
C GLN A 245 -8.88 -7.92 35.09
N LYS A 246 -10.00 -8.31 34.43
CA LYS A 246 -11.37 -8.17 34.97
C LYS A 246 -11.73 -6.73 35.36
N TRP A 247 -11.20 -5.74 34.64
CA TRP A 247 -11.53 -4.34 34.89
C TRP A 247 -13.01 -4.08 34.55
N SER A 248 -13.68 -3.25 35.37
CA SER A 248 -15.03 -2.79 35.06
C SER A 248 -15.03 -1.79 33.91
N CYS A 249 -16.18 -1.60 33.26
CA CYS A 249 -16.33 -0.65 32.17
C CYS A 249 -15.98 0.79 32.60
N GLU A 250 -16.32 1.15 33.84
CA GLU A 250 -16.03 2.46 34.44
C GLU A 250 -14.53 2.66 34.65
N ALA A 251 -13.81 1.62 35.09
CA ALA A 251 -12.36 1.69 35.28
C ALA A 251 -11.61 1.88 33.95
N ILE A 252 -12.07 1.23 32.89
CA ILE A 252 -11.52 1.42 31.53
C ILE A 252 -11.85 2.82 31.01
N GLU A 253 -13.08 3.30 31.24
CA GLU A 253 -13.53 4.62 30.80
C GLU A 253 -12.72 5.76 31.44
N GLN A 254 -12.28 5.61 32.70
CA GLN A 254 -11.38 6.57 33.36
C GLN A 254 -10.02 6.72 32.66
N LYS A 255 -9.60 5.75 31.84
CA LYS A 255 -8.36 5.80 31.04
C LYS A 255 -8.57 6.28 29.60
N SER A 256 -9.80 6.62 29.23
CA SER A 256 -10.17 7.01 27.85
C SER A 256 -9.31 8.14 27.27
N VAL A 257 -8.97 9.16 28.06
CA VAL A 257 -8.11 10.28 27.62
C VAL A 257 -6.77 9.75 27.09
N TRP A 258 -6.14 8.81 27.78
CA TRP A 258 -4.87 8.23 27.36
C TRP A 258 -5.01 7.44 26.05
N PHE A 259 -6.07 6.63 25.91
CA PHE A 259 -6.34 5.92 24.66
C PHE A 259 -6.47 6.88 23.48
N HIS A 260 -7.22 7.98 23.65
CA HIS A 260 -7.42 8.99 22.63
C HIS A 260 -6.12 9.74 22.28
N THR A 261 -5.35 10.16 23.28
CA THR A 261 -4.09 10.88 23.06
C THR A 261 -3.11 10.03 22.27
N VAL A 262 -2.97 8.75 22.59
CA VAL A 262 -2.07 7.85 21.88
C VAL A 262 -2.58 7.54 20.46
N ALA A 263 -3.88 7.20 20.33
CA ALA A 263 -4.47 6.79 19.06
C ALA A 263 -4.47 7.91 18.00
N TRP A 264 -4.60 9.16 18.40
CA TRP A 264 -4.53 10.31 17.47
C TRP A 264 -3.15 10.93 17.39
N GLY A 265 -2.38 10.91 18.48
CA GLY A 265 -1.07 11.52 18.55
C GLY A 265 -0.04 10.80 17.68
N ILE A 266 0.06 9.46 17.76
CA ILE A 266 1.05 8.70 16.99
C ILE A 266 0.86 8.90 15.47
N PRO A 267 -0.34 8.72 14.87
CA PRO A 267 -0.54 8.95 13.43
C PRO A 267 -0.28 10.39 13.03
N GLY A 268 -0.68 11.36 13.88
CA GLY A 268 -0.43 12.78 13.64
C GLY A 268 1.07 13.10 13.56
N ILE A 269 1.86 12.60 14.51
CA ILE A 269 3.32 12.76 14.51
C ILE A 269 3.93 12.10 13.27
N LEU A 270 3.56 10.86 12.95
CA LEU A 270 4.08 10.18 11.76
C LEU A 270 3.75 10.94 10.47
N THR A 271 2.54 11.47 10.34
CA THR A 271 2.12 12.27 9.18
C THR A 271 2.97 13.55 9.06
N ILE A 272 3.18 14.26 10.18
CA ILE A 272 4.02 15.48 10.21
C ILE A 272 5.46 15.16 9.82
N VAL A 273 6.04 14.07 10.35
CA VAL A 273 7.40 13.64 9.99
C VAL A 273 7.52 13.36 8.50
N LEU A 274 6.55 12.66 7.91
CA LEU A 274 6.56 12.37 6.47
C LEU A 274 6.44 13.63 5.60
N LEU A 275 5.60 14.60 6.01
CA LEU A 275 5.54 15.91 5.34
C LEU A 275 6.86 16.67 5.45
N ALA A 276 7.47 16.68 6.63
CA ALA A 276 8.77 17.33 6.85
C ALA A 276 9.89 16.68 6.04
N MET A 277 9.83 15.37 5.83
CA MET A 277 10.74 14.61 4.96
C MET A 277 10.39 14.72 3.47
N ASN A 278 9.30 15.42 3.12
CA ASN A 278 8.78 15.54 1.77
C ASN A 278 8.50 14.18 1.11
N LYS A 279 8.04 13.18 1.89
CA LYS A 279 7.80 11.79 1.46
C LYS A 279 6.34 11.55 1.10
N VAL A 280 5.88 12.21 0.04
CA VAL A 280 4.54 12.07 -0.53
C VAL A 280 4.66 11.59 -1.97
N GLU A 281 3.88 10.59 -2.36
CA GLU A 281 3.97 9.93 -3.66
C GLU A 281 2.57 9.70 -4.22
N GLY A 282 2.36 10.02 -5.50
CA GLY A 282 1.12 9.69 -6.21
C GLY A 282 1.05 8.20 -6.59
N ASP A 283 -0.14 7.63 -6.54
CA ASP A 283 -0.45 6.31 -7.08
C ASP A 283 -1.25 6.46 -8.39
N ASN A 284 -0.64 6.09 -9.51
CA ASN A 284 -1.26 6.13 -10.82
C ASN A 284 -2.18 4.92 -11.10
N ILE A 285 -2.21 3.92 -10.20
CA ILE A 285 -3.14 2.79 -10.23
C ILE A 285 -4.44 3.18 -9.53
N SER A 286 -4.38 3.63 -8.28
CA SER A 286 -5.60 3.93 -7.51
C SER A 286 -6.09 5.38 -7.58
N GLY A 287 -5.28 6.30 -8.11
CA GLY A 287 -5.65 7.72 -8.23
C GLY A 287 -5.52 8.52 -6.92
N VAL A 288 -4.94 7.94 -5.85
CA VAL A 288 -4.70 8.61 -4.57
C VAL A 288 -3.21 8.90 -4.36
N CYS A 289 -2.85 9.44 -3.21
CA CYS A 289 -1.47 9.68 -2.82
C CYS A 289 -1.14 9.00 -1.49
N PHE A 290 0.01 8.35 -1.43
CA PHE A 290 0.47 7.60 -0.28
C PHE A 290 2.00 7.75 -0.09
N VAL A 291 2.58 6.95 0.80
CA VAL A 291 4.02 6.91 1.06
C VAL A 291 4.56 5.50 0.83
N GLY A 292 5.79 5.40 0.31
CA GLY A 292 6.48 4.12 0.19
C GLY A 292 6.08 3.32 -1.04
N LEU A 293 5.45 3.98 -2.02
CA LEU A 293 5.16 3.45 -3.35
C LEU A 293 6.43 3.38 -4.20
N TYR A 294 7.35 4.34 -4.08
CA TYR A 294 8.62 4.37 -4.82
C TYR A 294 9.85 4.34 -3.90
N ASP A 295 9.74 4.88 -2.67
CA ASP A 295 10.80 4.78 -1.68
C ASP A 295 10.65 3.56 -0.75
N GLN A 296 11.47 2.54 -1.01
CA GLN A 296 11.53 1.30 -0.22
C GLN A 296 11.81 1.55 1.28
N LYS A 297 12.66 2.53 1.62
CA LYS A 297 12.98 2.83 3.02
C LYS A 297 11.79 3.48 3.72
N ALA A 298 11.10 4.38 3.01
CA ALA A 298 9.90 5.01 3.55
C ALA A 298 8.80 3.97 3.81
N SER A 299 8.58 3.05 2.88
CA SER A 299 7.65 1.92 3.05
C SER A 299 8.00 1.06 4.28
N MET A 300 9.26 0.66 4.41
CA MET A 300 9.72 -0.17 5.52
C MET A 300 9.52 0.49 6.89
N TYR A 301 9.94 1.75 7.05
CA TYR A 301 9.94 2.42 8.37
C TYR A 301 8.61 3.06 8.74
N PHE A 302 7.84 3.57 7.78
CA PHE A 302 6.63 4.34 8.07
C PHE A 302 5.32 3.60 7.77
N VAL A 303 5.39 2.44 7.11
CA VAL A 303 4.21 1.59 6.87
C VAL A 303 4.41 0.22 7.52
N LEU A 304 5.41 -0.54 7.08
CA LEU A 304 5.57 -1.93 7.51
C LEU A 304 5.92 -2.05 8.99
N LEU A 305 6.89 -1.29 9.49
CA LEU A 305 7.32 -1.35 10.89
C LEU A 305 6.18 -1.00 11.88
N PRO A 306 5.42 0.10 11.72
CA PRO A 306 4.25 0.38 12.56
C PRO A 306 3.17 -0.70 12.51
N LEU A 307 2.90 -1.27 11.33
CA LEU A 307 1.92 -2.35 11.17
C LEU A 307 2.37 -3.63 11.88
N CYS A 308 3.61 -4.06 11.66
CA CYS A 308 4.20 -5.23 12.33
C CYS A 308 4.20 -5.09 13.85
N PHE A 309 4.60 -3.92 14.36
CA PHE A 309 4.59 -3.62 15.79
C PHE A 309 3.17 -3.66 16.37
N SER A 310 2.21 -3.07 15.66
CA SER A 310 0.80 -3.07 16.07
C SER A 310 0.23 -4.49 16.12
N VAL A 311 0.48 -5.30 15.08
CA VAL A 311 0.04 -6.71 15.02
C VAL A 311 0.68 -7.53 16.13
N PHE A 312 1.97 -7.36 16.38
CA PHE A 312 2.67 -8.06 17.46
C PHE A 312 2.03 -7.77 18.82
N ILE A 313 1.76 -6.50 19.13
CA ILE A 313 1.09 -6.11 20.38
C ILE A 313 -0.33 -6.70 20.43
N GLY A 314 -1.13 -6.49 19.39
CA GLY A 314 -2.52 -6.92 19.38
C GLY A 314 -2.65 -8.44 19.49
N LEU A 315 -1.81 -9.21 18.78
CA LEU A 315 -1.79 -10.67 18.86
C LEU A 315 -1.38 -11.14 20.26
N SER A 316 -0.34 -10.54 20.85
CA SER A 316 0.12 -10.88 22.21
C SER A 316 -0.98 -10.66 23.24
N LEU A 317 -1.73 -9.56 23.15
CA LEU A 317 -2.85 -9.23 24.04
C LEU A 317 -4.06 -10.14 23.81
N LEU A 318 -4.37 -10.46 22.55
CA LEU A 318 -5.44 -11.40 22.21
C LEU A 318 -5.14 -12.80 22.79
N LEU A 319 -3.93 -13.31 22.61
CA LEU A 319 -3.51 -14.60 23.17
C LEU A 319 -3.56 -14.58 24.71
N ALA A 320 -3.01 -13.54 25.34
CA ALA A 320 -3.04 -13.40 26.80
C ALA A 320 -4.47 -13.35 27.36
N GLY A 321 -5.40 -12.66 26.67
CA GLY A 321 -6.80 -12.61 27.08
C GLY A 321 -7.53 -13.93 26.88
N ILE A 322 -7.24 -14.68 25.80
CA ILE A 322 -7.80 -16.03 25.58
C ILE A 322 -7.32 -16.98 26.68
N ILE A 323 -6.02 -16.97 26.99
CA ILE A 323 -5.42 -17.80 28.05
C ILE A 323 -6.07 -17.48 29.40
N SER A 324 -6.24 -16.19 29.73
CA SER A 324 -6.88 -15.78 30.98
C SER A 324 -8.33 -16.24 31.08
N LEU A 325 -9.10 -16.13 29.98
CA LEU A 325 -10.49 -16.60 29.94
C LEU A 325 -10.59 -18.11 30.16
N ASN A 326 -9.65 -18.88 29.60
CA ASN A 326 -9.59 -20.33 29.80
C ASN A 326 -9.23 -20.71 31.25
N ASN A 327 -8.29 -20.00 31.87
CA ASN A 327 -7.90 -20.24 33.26
C ASN A 327 -9.06 -19.93 34.24
N VAL A 328 -9.80 -18.84 34.02
CA VAL A 328 -10.96 -18.47 34.85
C VAL A 328 -12.13 -19.45 34.66
N ARG A 329 -12.30 -20.01 33.46
CA ARG A 329 -13.33 -21.03 33.16
C ARG A 329 -13.13 -22.31 33.98
N GLN A 330 -11.91 -22.64 34.41
CA GLN A 330 -11.65 -23.85 35.19
C GLN A 330 -11.93 -23.69 36.70
N VAL A 331 -12.04 -22.47 37.23
CA VAL A 331 -12.04 -22.23 38.70
C VAL A 331 -13.39 -21.78 39.26
N ILE A 332 -14.31 -21.23 38.46
CA ILE A 332 -15.50 -20.52 38.98
C ILE A 332 -16.81 -21.10 38.44
N GLN A 333 -17.42 -21.98 39.25
CA GLN A 333 -18.78 -22.55 39.07
C GLN A 333 -19.89 -21.78 39.83
N HIS A 334 -19.59 -20.66 40.49
CA HIS A 334 -20.51 -20.12 41.52
C HIS A 334 -21.35 -18.86 41.19
N ASP A 335 -21.37 -18.35 39.95
CA ASP A 335 -22.30 -17.28 39.53
C ASP A 335 -22.63 -17.35 38.03
N GLU A 336 -23.42 -18.35 37.62
CA GLU A 336 -23.53 -18.74 36.21
C GLU A 336 -24.22 -17.70 35.31
N ARG A 337 -25.28 -17.02 35.79
CA ARG A 337 -26.18 -16.26 34.90
C ARG A 337 -25.61 -14.91 34.44
N ASN A 338 -24.90 -14.18 35.31
CA ASN A 338 -24.25 -12.91 34.95
C ASN A 338 -22.92 -13.13 34.22
N GLN A 339 -22.20 -14.19 34.58
CA GLN A 339 -20.94 -14.58 33.94
C GLN A 339 -21.14 -15.03 32.49
N GLU A 340 -22.24 -15.71 32.16
CA GLU A 340 -22.52 -16.13 30.78
C GLU A 340 -22.76 -14.96 29.83
N LYS A 341 -23.47 -13.91 30.28
CA LYS A 341 -23.72 -12.71 29.46
C LYS A 341 -22.41 -11.98 29.16
N LEU A 342 -21.56 -11.81 30.18
CA LEU A 342 -20.23 -11.21 30.03
C LEU A 342 -19.35 -12.05 29.10
N LYS A 343 -19.29 -13.38 29.27
CA LYS A 343 -18.52 -14.28 28.39
C LYS A 343 -18.95 -14.18 26.92
N LYS A 344 -20.26 -14.21 26.63
CA LYS A 344 -20.79 -14.08 25.25
C LYS A 344 -20.42 -12.72 24.63
N PHE A 345 -20.54 -11.64 25.40
CA PHE A 345 -20.13 -10.30 24.99
C PHE A 345 -18.64 -10.23 24.63
N MET A 346 -17.79 -10.82 25.47
CA MET A 346 -16.35 -10.81 25.28
C MET A 346 -15.87 -11.70 24.13
N ILE A 347 -16.51 -12.85 23.93
CA ILE A 347 -16.26 -13.71 22.77
C ILE A 347 -16.58 -12.95 21.48
N ARG A 348 -17.68 -12.19 21.42
CA ARG A 348 -18.03 -11.40 20.25
C ARG A 348 -16.95 -10.38 19.86
N ILE A 349 -16.44 -9.62 20.84
CA ILE A 349 -15.38 -8.63 20.61
C ILE A 349 -14.06 -9.31 20.22
N GLY A 350 -13.74 -10.45 20.84
CA GLY A 350 -12.57 -11.26 20.51
C GLY A 350 -12.63 -11.82 19.10
N VAL A 351 -13.79 -12.35 18.68
CA VAL A 351 -14.03 -12.84 17.31
C VAL A 351 -13.89 -11.70 16.30
N PHE A 352 -14.49 -10.54 16.57
CA PHE A 352 -14.33 -9.36 15.70
C PHE A 352 -12.86 -8.97 15.53
N SER A 353 -12.11 -8.92 16.63
CA SER A 353 -10.68 -8.57 16.62
C SER A 353 -9.82 -9.63 15.91
N GLY A 354 -10.17 -10.91 16.05
CA GLY A 354 -9.53 -12.02 15.35
C GLY A 354 -9.82 -12.05 13.85
N THR A 355 -11.06 -11.76 13.43
CA THR A 355 -11.42 -11.65 12.02
C THR A 355 -10.64 -10.55 11.31
N TYR A 356 -10.35 -9.43 11.99
CA TYR A 356 -9.53 -8.35 11.44
C TYR A 356 -8.07 -8.74 11.17
N LEU A 357 -7.52 -9.69 11.93
CA LEU A 357 -6.15 -10.18 11.69
C LEU A 357 -6.00 -10.85 10.32
N VAL A 358 -7.07 -11.38 9.74
CA VAL A 358 -7.01 -12.06 8.43
C VAL A 358 -6.64 -11.08 7.30
N PRO A 359 -7.42 -10.01 7.01
CA PRO A 359 -7.03 -9.03 5.99
C PRO A 359 -5.75 -8.28 6.35
N LEU A 360 -5.48 -8.00 7.63
CA LEU A 360 -4.24 -7.35 8.03
C LEU A 360 -3.01 -8.24 7.82
N GLY A 361 -3.13 -9.54 8.07
CA GLY A 361 -2.09 -10.53 7.77
C GLY A 361 -1.83 -10.64 6.28
N ILE A 362 -2.88 -10.65 5.45
CA ILE A 362 -2.75 -10.62 3.98
C ILE A 362 -2.00 -9.37 3.53
N LEU A 363 -2.38 -8.18 4.04
CA LEU A 363 -1.71 -6.92 3.72
C LEU A 363 -0.21 -6.98 4.09
N LEU A 364 0.12 -7.45 5.30
CA LEU A 364 1.50 -7.60 5.73
C LEU A 364 2.29 -8.56 4.85
N CYS A 365 1.73 -9.71 4.51
CA CYS A 365 2.36 -10.67 3.61
C CYS A 365 2.63 -10.05 2.23
N CYS A 366 1.66 -9.32 1.66
CA CYS A 366 1.82 -8.63 0.39
C CYS A 366 2.92 -7.56 0.48
N SER A 367 2.93 -6.71 1.52
CA SER A 367 3.94 -5.66 1.69
C SER A 367 5.34 -6.22 1.91
N ILE A 368 5.48 -7.35 2.63
CA ILE A 368 6.76 -8.04 2.80
C ILE A 368 7.23 -8.65 1.48
N TYR A 369 6.32 -9.31 0.75
CA TYR A 369 6.62 -9.87 -0.56
C TYR A 369 7.09 -8.81 -1.54
N GLU A 370 6.39 -7.67 -1.58
CA GLU A 370 6.79 -6.51 -2.38
C GLU A 370 8.17 -6.01 -1.96
N LEU A 371 8.41 -5.81 -0.65
CA LEU A 371 9.70 -5.33 -0.13
C LEU A 371 10.89 -6.20 -0.58
N PHE A 372 10.73 -7.52 -0.59
CA PHE A 372 11.77 -8.46 -1.01
C PHE A 372 11.91 -8.56 -2.54
N SER A 373 10.80 -8.59 -3.25
CA SER A 373 10.80 -8.80 -4.71
C SER A 373 11.14 -7.54 -5.49
N ARG A 374 10.90 -6.36 -4.90
CA ARG A 374 11.10 -5.05 -5.54
C ARG A 374 12.51 -4.84 -6.06
N SER A 375 13.52 -5.28 -5.31
CA SER A 375 14.91 -5.19 -5.78
C SER A 375 15.13 -5.97 -7.07
N SER A 376 14.40 -7.07 -7.31
CA SER A 376 14.50 -7.84 -8.56
C SER A 376 13.68 -7.24 -9.70
N TRP A 377 12.66 -6.42 -9.41
CA TRP A 377 11.84 -5.77 -10.44
C TRP A 377 12.50 -4.48 -10.96
N GLU A 378 13.28 -3.81 -10.12
CA GLU A 378 13.96 -2.55 -10.43
C GLU A 378 15.41 -2.73 -10.95
N MET A 379 15.93 -3.98 -11.02
CA MET A 379 17.29 -4.32 -11.47
C MET A 379 17.35 -4.91 -12.87
#